data_AF-A0A5K0ZW97-F1
#
_entry.id   AF-A0A5K0ZW97-F1
#
_cell.length_a   1.000
_cell.length_b   1.000
_cell.length_c   1.000
_cell.angle_alpha   90.00
_cell.angle_beta   90.00
_cell.angle_gamma   90.00
#
_symmetry.space_group_name_H-M   'P 1'
#
loop_
_entity.id
_entity.type
_entity.pdbx_description
1 polymer ?
#
loop_
_entity_poly.entity_id
_entity_poly.type
_entity_poly.pdbx_seq_one_letter_code
_entity_poly.pdbx_strand_id
1 'polypeptide(L)'
;MASRRVLASLLRSGFRRLASKPAAAPSVFPSAGRTAPLRRPSPAGYLLNRAVNYATSAAAAAPPSPPSPAKDGPSGRITDEFTGAGAIGHVCQVIGAVVDVRFDEGGLPPILTALEVLDNSIRLVLEVAQHLGGNMVRTIAMDGTEGLVRGQRVLNTGSPIT
;
A
#
# COMPACT_ATOMS: atom_id res chain seq x y z
N MET A 1 -44.35 -29.39 29.30
CA MET A 1 -43.39 -30.52 29.22
C MET A 1 -42.09 -29.94 28.66
N ALA A 2 -41.27 -29.30 29.51
CA ALA A 2 -40.01 -29.83 30.07
C ALA A 2 -38.98 -30.14 28.95
N SER A 3 -37.75 -29.63 28.94
CA SER A 3 -36.88 -29.31 30.06
C SER A 3 -35.69 -28.45 29.62
N ARG A 4 -35.23 -27.60 30.54
CA ARG A 4 -34.00 -26.80 30.47
C ARG A 4 -32.79 -27.69 30.77
N ARG A 5 -31.64 -27.47 30.14
CA ARG A 5 -30.33 -27.84 30.70
C ARG A 5 -29.33 -26.71 30.51
N VAL A 6 -29.10 -26.02 31.62
CA VAL A 6 -27.92 -25.21 31.94
C VAL A 6 -26.84 -26.17 32.46
N LEU A 7 -25.59 -26.00 32.04
CA LEU A 7 -24.44 -26.44 32.86
C LEU A 7 -23.18 -25.65 32.51
N ALA A 8 -22.53 -25.20 33.57
CA ALA A 8 -21.49 -24.19 33.62
C ALA A 8 -20.11 -24.78 33.99
N SER A 9 -19.11 -23.90 34.05
CA SER A 9 -17.77 -24.04 34.69
C SER A 9 -16.75 -24.88 33.90
N LEU A 10 -15.46 -24.56 33.83
CA LEU A 10 -14.57 -24.07 34.88
C LEU A 10 -13.49 -23.11 34.36
N LEU A 11 -13.28 -22.04 35.11
CA LEU A 11 -11.98 -21.37 35.28
C LEU A 11 -10.90 -22.41 35.64
N ARG A 12 -9.73 -22.32 35.01
CA ARG A 12 -8.50 -22.81 35.64
C ARG A 12 -7.38 -21.78 35.51
N SER A 13 -6.94 -21.37 36.68
CA SER A 13 -5.92 -20.40 37.04
C SER A 13 -4.49 -20.95 36.92
N GLY A 14 -3.49 -20.07 36.94
CA GLY A 14 -2.07 -20.39 37.18
C GLY A 14 -1.13 -19.47 36.40
N PHE A 15 -0.84 -18.24 36.83
CA PHE A 15 0.09 -17.90 37.92
C PHE A 15 1.52 -18.44 37.72
N ARG A 16 2.40 -17.64 37.10
CA ARG A 16 3.83 -17.57 37.45
C ARG A 16 4.31 -16.11 37.40
N ARG A 17 4.52 -15.58 38.61
CA ARG A 17 5.49 -14.55 39.01
C ARG A 17 6.92 -15.09 38.75
N LEU A 18 8.05 -14.38 38.74
CA LEU A 18 8.50 -13.02 39.06
C LEU A 18 9.96 -12.89 38.54
N ALA A 19 10.51 -11.66 38.61
CA ALA A 19 11.93 -11.31 38.80
C ALA A 19 12.86 -11.33 37.56
N SER A 20 13.80 -10.40 37.33
CA SER A 20 14.33 -9.26 38.10
C SER A 20 15.29 -8.42 37.22
N LYS A 21 15.23 -7.09 37.35
CA LYS A 21 16.23 -6.04 36.95
C LYS A 21 17.56 -6.26 37.74
N PRO A 22 18.80 -5.82 37.34
CA PRO A 22 19.13 -4.40 37.05
C PRO A 22 20.32 -4.00 36.13
N ALA A 23 20.26 -2.71 35.73
CA ALA A 23 21.28 -1.65 35.56
C ALA A 23 22.76 -1.96 35.25
N ALA A 24 23.34 -1.22 34.28
CA ALA A 24 24.24 -0.07 34.52
C ALA A 24 25.13 0.22 33.29
N ALA A 25 25.14 1.47 32.85
CA ALA A 25 26.05 2.01 31.82
C ALA A 25 27.19 2.77 32.50
N PRO A 26 28.46 2.66 32.04
CA PRO A 26 29.52 3.53 32.50
C PRO A 26 29.68 4.77 31.62
N SER A 27 29.64 5.91 32.30
CA SER A 27 30.11 7.23 31.90
C SER A 27 31.61 7.25 31.66
N VAL A 28 32.07 7.86 30.56
CA VAL A 28 33.45 8.34 30.43
C VAL A 28 33.40 9.76 29.85
N PHE A 29 33.57 10.73 30.74
CA PHE A 29 33.98 12.09 30.41
C PHE A 29 35.51 12.18 30.49
N PRO A 30 36.21 12.77 29.52
CA PRO A 30 37.54 13.31 29.74
C PRO A 30 37.46 14.81 30.06
N SER A 31 38.08 15.12 31.19
CA SER A 31 38.33 16.44 31.75
C SER A 31 39.44 17.22 31.04
N ALA A 32 39.43 18.52 31.31
CA ALA A 32 40.58 19.42 31.44
C ALA A 32 41.06 20.20 30.20
N GLY A 33 40.78 21.50 30.25
CA GLY A 33 41.85 22.47 30.44
C GLY A 33 42.48 23.06 29.18
N ARG A 34 41.93 24.20 28.71
CA ARG A 34 42.73 25.24 28.06
C ARG A 34 42.21 26.62 28.48
N THR A 35 42.99 27.28 29.31
CA THR A 35 42.91 28.71 29.62
C THR A 35 42.97 29.52 28.34
N ALA A 36 41.87 30.18 27.97
CA ALA A 36 41.85 31.18 26.90
C ALA A 36 41.73 32.58 27.53
N PRO A 37 42.50 33.58 27.08
CA PRO A 37 42.35 34.95 27.55
C PRO A 37 40.97 35.48 27.11
N LEU A 38 40.30 36.22 27.99
CA LEU A 38 39.02 36.90 27.74
C LEU A 38 39.18 37.95 26.63
N ARG A 39 39.16 37.53 25.37
CA ARG A 39 39.09 38.42 24.21
C ARG A 39 37.62 38.76 24.00
N ARG A 40 37.19 39.91 24.55
CA ARG A 40 35.87 40.49 24.28
C ARG A 40 35.68 40.55 22.75
N PRO A 41 34.67 39.89 22.16
CA PRO A 41 34.44 40.00 20.73
C PRO A 41 34.00 41.43 20.43
N SER A 42 34.80 42.18 19.67
CA SER A 42 34.35 43.47 19.15
C SER A 42 33.25 43.20 18.11
N PRO A 43 32.20 44.05 18.04
CA PRO A 43 31.12 43.88 17.07
C PRO A 43 31.63 43.85 15.62
N ALA A 44 32.74 44.55 15.35
CA ALA A 44 33.41 44.51 14.04
C ALA A 44 34.03 43.14 13.71
N GLY A 45 34.64 42.46 14.68
CA GLY A 45 35.22 41.13 14.46
C GLY A 45 34.18 40.06 14.16
N TYR A 46 32.98 40.18 14.74
CA TYR A 46 31.87 39.25 14.51
C TYR A 46 31.32 39.35 13.08
N LEU A 47 31.20 40.58 12.56
CA LEU A 47 30.71 40.82 11.20
C LEU A 47 31.74 40.40 10.15
N LEU A 48 33.03 40.67 10.40
CA LEU A 48 34.10 40.26 9.48
C LEU A 48 34.16 38.73 9.33
N ASN A 49 34.08 37.99 10.44
CA ASN A 49 34.13 36.54 10.42
C ASN A 49 32.89 35.91 9.74
N ARG A 50 31.72 36.54 9.89
CA ARG A 50 30.49 36.10 9.23
C ARG A 50 30.55 36.30 7.71
N ALA A 51 31.11 37.42 7.24
CA ALA A 51 31.26 37.70 5.82
C ALA A 51 32.24 36.72 5.14
N VAL A 52 33.37 36.41 5.79
CA VAL A 52 34.36 35.43 5.28
C VAL A 52 33.74 34.03 5.15
N ASN A 53 32.98 33.59 6.15
CA ASN A 53 32.28 32.31 6.09
C ASN A 53 31.24 32.25 4.97
N TYR A 54 30.52 33.35 4.71
CA TYR A 54 29.52 33.42 3.65
C TYR A 54 30.16 33.39 2.25
N ALA A 55 31.30 34.06 2.08
CA ALA A 55 32.03 34.08 0.81
C ALA A 55 32.60 32.70 0.43
N THR A 56 33.05 31.90 1.41
CA THR A 56 33.60 30.57 1.13
C THR A 56 32.56 29.44 1.06
N SER A 57 31.33 29.65 1.55
CA SER A 57 30.28 28.61 1.52
C SER A 57 29.50 28.52 0.20
N ALA A 58 29.68 29.49 -0.70
CA ALA A 58 28.95 29.54 -1.98
C ALA A 58 29.56 28.67 -3.10
N ALA A 59 30.73 28.06 -2.88
CA ALA A 59 31.42 27.21 -3.85
C ALA A 59 31.44 25.71 -3.48
N ALA A 60 30.59 25.28 -2.53
CA ALA A 60 30.34 23.87 -2.33
C ALA A 60 29.51 23.35 -3.51
N ALA A 61 30.16 22.59 -4.39
CA ALA A 61 29.53 21.79 -5.43
C ALA A 61 28.27 21.12 -4.89
N ALA A 62 27.18 21.20 -5.65
CA ALA A 62 25.93 20.54 -5.30
C ALA A 62 26.23 19.09 -4.88
N PRO A 63 25.72 18.61 -3.72
CA PRO A 63 25.86 17.21 -3.38
C PRO A 63 25.30 16.39 -4.55
N PRO A 64 25.96 15.29 -4.97
CA PRO A 64 25.36 14.40 -5.94
C PRO A 64 23.98 14.04 -5.41
N SER A 65 22.95 14.30 -6.21
CA SER A 65 21.59 13.86 -5.90
C SER A 65 21.68 12.40 -5.46
N PRO A 66 21.13 12.00 -4.31
CA PRO A 66 21.06 10.59 -3.97
C PRO A 66 20.46 9.86 -5.18
N PRO A 67 21.00 8.70 -5.58
CA PRO A 67 20.38 7.93 -6.66
C PRO A 67 18.92 7.79 -6.25
N SER A 68 18.01 8.20 -7.14
CA SER A 68 16.59 7.95 -6.93
C SER A 68 16.46 6.49 -6.53
N PRO A 69 15.75 6.14 -5.43
CA PRO A 69 15.50 4.74 -5.15
C PRO A 69 14.97 4.16 -6.45
N ALA A 70 15.64 3.11 -6.94
CA ALA A 70 15.15 2.40 -8.10
C ALA A 70 13.68 2.16 -7.81
N LYS A 71 12.81 2.85 -8.56
CA LYS A 71 11.42 2.45 -8.60
C LYS A 71 11.51 1.10 -9.29
N ASP A 72 11.59 0.06 -8.49
CA ASP A 72 10.99 -1.22 -8.80
C ASP A 72 9.48 -0.94 -8.92
N GLY A 73 9.11 -0.15 -9.93
CA GLY A 73 7.80 -0.27 -10.51
C GLY A 73 7.69 -1.71 -10.94
N PRO A 74 6.54 -2.37 -10.74
CA PRO A 74 6.39 -3.77 -11.10
C PRO A 74 6.86 -3.90 -12.54
N SER A 75 8.00 -4.58 -12.70
CA SER A 75 8.53 -5.01 -13.97
C SER A 75 7.36 -5.65 -14.71
N GLY A 76 7.01 -5.10 -15.87
CA GLY A 76 5.82 -5.47 -16.65
C GLY A 76 5.89 -6.87 -17.25
N ARG A 77 6.21 -7.88 -16.44
CA ARG A 77 5.74 -9.23 -16.64
C ARG A 77 4.41 -9.33 -15.90
N ILE A 78 3.34 -9.48 -16.66
CA ILE A 78 2.05 -9.93 -16.15
C ILE A 78 2.30 -11.33 -15.59
N THR A 79 2.66 -11.42 -14.30
CA THR A 79 2.73 -12.67 -13.57
C THR A 79 1.31 -13.09 -13.24
N ASP A 80 0.96 -14.36 -13.41
CA ASP A 80 -0.40 -14.90 -13.18
C ASP A 80 -1.02 -14.50 -11.82
N GLU A 81 -0.17 -14.23 -10.83
CA GLU A 81 -0.54 -13.74 -9.50
C GLU A 81 -1.23 -12.36 -9.50
N PHE A 82 -0.93 -11.51 -10.50
CA PHE A 82 -1.57 -10.19 -10.67
C PHE A 82 -2.78 -10.27 -11.61
N THR A 83 -2.87 -11.34 -12.40
CA THR A 83 -3.92 -11.49 -13.40
C THR A 83 -5.25 -11.88 -12.76
N GLY A 84 -5.21 -12.55 -11.61
CA GLY A 84 -6.39 -12.96 -10.85
C GLY A 84 -7.28 -13.94 -11.60
N ALA A 85 -6.68 -14.76 -12.49
CA ALA A 85 -7.40 -15.71 -13.33
C ALA A 85 -8.30 -16.63 -12.47
N GLY A 86 -9.54 -16.82 -12.88
CA GLY A 86 -10.52 -17.60 -12.13
C GLY A 86 -11.18 -16.87 -10.95
N ALA A 87 -10.79 -15.63 -10.65
CA ALA A 87 -11.48 -14.81 -9.66
C ALA A 87 -12.94 -14.56 -10.08
N ILE A 88 -13.83 -14.61 -9.10
CA ILE A 88 -15.25 -14.30 -9.29
C ILE A 88 -15.51 -12.89 -8.80
N GLY A 89 -16.01 -12.06 -9.72
CA GLY A 89 -16.53 -10.74 -9.44
C GLY A 89 -18.05 -10.69 -9.47
N HIS A 90 -18.58 -9.55 -9.06
CA HIS A 90 -20.01 -9.27 -9.05
C HIS A 90 -20.31 -7.94 -9.76
N VAL A 91 -21.34 -7.94 -10.59
CA VAL A 91 -21.83 -6.72 -11.25
C VAL A 91 -22.33 -5.72 -10.20
N CYS A 92 -21.75 -4.53 -10.17
CA CYS A 92 -22.19 -3.45 -9.30
C CYS A 92 -23.14 -2.49 -10.01
N GLN A 93 -22.84 -2.17 -11.28
CA GLN A 93 -23.58 -1.19 -12.04
C GLN A 93 -23.55 -1.50 -13.54
N VAL A 94 -24.62 -1.13 -14.23
CA VAL A 94 -24.78 -1.28 -15.69
C VAL A 94 -25.26 0.07 -16.23
N ILE A 95 -24.51 0.65 -17.15
CA ILE A 95 -24.84 1.90 -17.85
C ILE A 95 -24.65 1.66 -19.35
N GLY A 96 -25.71 1.26 -20.04
CA GLY A 96 -25.61 0.85 -21.43
C GLY A 96 -24.54 -0.24 -21.60
N ALA A 97 -23.62 -0.05 -22.55
CA ALA A 97 -22.52 -0.98 -22.79
C ALA A 97 -21.41 -0.97 -21.70
N VAL A 98 -21.45 -0.06 -20.74
CA VAL A 98 -20.43 0.04 -19.68
C VAL A 98 -20.93 -0.67 -18.42
N VAL A 99 -20.16 -1.65 -17.95
CA VAL A 99 -20.50 -2.45 -16.78
C VAL A 99 -19.39 -2.33 -15.74
N ASP A 100 -19.75 -2.00 -14.51
CA ASP A 100 -18.81 -1.97 -13.39
C ASP A 100 -18.89 -3.29 -12.62
N VAL A 101 -17.75 -3.95 -12.45
CA VAL A 101 -17.62 -5.25 -11.78
C VAL A 101 -16.69 -5.10 -10.58
N ARG A 102 -17.08 -5.64 -9.44
CA ARG A 102 -16.28 -5.67 -8.22
C ARG A 102 -15.73 -7.06 -7.97
N PHE A 103 -14.45 -7.14 -7.64
CA PHE A 103 -13.77 -8.38 -7.26
C PHE A 103 -13.44 -8.32 -5.78
N ASP A 104 -13.99 -9.22 -4.98
CA ASP A 104 -13.73 -9.21 -3.52
C ASP A 104 -12.47 -10.01 -3.16
N GLU A 105 -12.15 -11.04 -3.94
CA GLU A 105 -11.03 -11.97 -3.72
C GLU A 105 -10.28 -12.24 -5.04
N GLY A 106 -9.02 -12.69 -4.95
CA GLY A 106 -8.28 -13.19 -6.12
C GLY A 106 -7.54 -12.15 -6.95
N GLY A 107 -7.41 -10.91 -6.49
CA GLY A 107 -6.69 -9.86 -7.21
C GLY A 107 -7.54 -9.15 -8.26
N LEU A 108 -7.12 -7.94 -8.65
CA LEU A 108 -7.87 -7.11 -9.60
C LEU A 108 -7.42 -7.44 -11.03
N PRO A 109 -8.32 -7.90 -11.92
CA PRO A 109 -7.94 -8.27 -13.28
C PRO A 109 -7.28 -7.08 -14.01
N PRO A 110 -6.17 -7.27 -14.74
CA PRO A 110 -5.50 -6.18 -15.42
C PRO A 110 -6.36 -5.61 -16.55
N ILE A 111 -6.01 -4.41 -17.02
CA ILE A 111 -6.66 -3.78 -18.17
C ILE A 111 -6.47 -4.68 -19.40
N LEU A 112 -7.49 -4.71 -20.27
CA LEU A 112 -7.62 -5.57 -21.45
C LEU A 112 -7.92 -7.04 -21.15
N THR A 113 -8.16 -7.41 -19.89
CA THR A 113 -8.56 -8.78 -19.54
C THR A 113 -10.02 -9.01 -19.90
N ALA A 114 -10.32 -10.18 -20.45
CA ALA A 114 -11.68 -10.61 -20.72
C ALA A 114 -12.34 -11.19 -19.45
N LEU A 115 -13.61 -10.89 -19.29
CA LEU A 115 -14.45 -11.40 -18.23
C LEU A 115 -15.70 -12.03 -18.83
N GLU A 116 -16.16 -13.13 -18.27
CA GLU A 116 -17.34 -13.85 -18.75
C GLU A 116 -18.46 -13.76 -17.73
N VAL A 117 -19.64 -13.30 -18.16
CA VAL A 117 -20.81 -13.24 -17.29
C VAL A 117 -21.39 -14.64 -17.16
N LEU A 118 -21.48 -15.13 -15.93
CA LEU A 118 -22.06 -16.43 -15.64
C LEU A 118 -23.60 -16.35 -15.63
N ASP A 119 -24.24 -17.46 -15.98
CA ASP A 119 -25.70 -17.63 -15.93
C ASP A 119 -26.47 -16.59 -16.79
N ASN A 120 -25.86 -16.13 -17.89
CA ASN A 120 -26.52 -15.27 -18.87
C ASN A 120 -27.11 -16.09 -20.04
N SER A 121 -28.17 -15.58 -20.67
CA SER A 121 -28.87 -16.27 -21.78
C SER A 121 -28.00 -16.43 -23.02
N ILE A 122 -27.16 -15.42 -23.29
CA ILE A 122 -26.12 -15.43 -24.31
C ILE A 122 -24.75 -15.33 -23.66
N ARG A 123 -23.73 -15.85 -24.33
CA ARG A 123 -22.35 -15.68 -23.88
C ARG A 123 -21.97 -14.21 -23.97
N LEU A 124 -21.98 -13.53 -22.83
CA LEU A 124 -21.61 -12.12 -22.74
C LEU A 124 -20.20 -12.00 -22.19
N VAL A 125 -19.32 -11.42 -23.00
CA VAL A 125 -17.94 -11.11 -22.65
C VAL A 125 -17.82 -9.61 -22.37
N LEU A 126 -17.14 -9.28 -21.28
CA LEU A 126 -16.80 -7.92 -20.88
C LEU A 126 -15.28 -7.75 -20.94
N GLU A 127 -14.79 -6.64 -21.46
CA GLU A 127 -13.36 -6.33 -21.45
C GLU A 127 -13.06 -5.25 -20.40
N VAL A 128 -12.04 -5.47 -19.57
CA VAL A 128 -11.61 -4.48 -18.56
C VAL A 128 -10.97 -3.27 -19.26
N ALA A 129 -11.59 -2.10 -19.12
CA ALA A 129 -11.08 -0.85 -19.69
C ALA A 129 -10.30 0.00 -18.68
N GLN A 130 -10.72 -0.02 -17.41
CA GLN A 130 -10.12 0.83 -16.38
C GLN A 130 -10.32 0.24 -14.97
N HIS A 131 -9.38 0.51 -14.07
CA HIS A 131 -9.54 0.29 -12.62
C HIS A 131 -10.13 1.54 -11.95
N LEU A 132 -11.24 1.39 -11.23
CA LEU A 132 -11.92 2.48 -10.53
C LEU A 132 -11.44 2.65 -9.08
N GLY A 133 -10.70 1.67 -8.55
CA GLY A 133 -10.35 1.58 -7.13
C GLY A 133 -11.39 0.81 -6.31
N GLY A 134 -11.11 0.56 -5.02
CA GLY A 134 -12.02 -0.22 -4.16
C GLY A 134 -12.33 -1.63 -4.68
N ASN A 135 -11.35 -2.24 -5.35
CA ASN A 135 -11.45 -3.51 -6.07
C ASN A 135 -12.54 -3.56 -7.15
N MET A 136 -12.84 -2.41 -7.76
CA MET A 136 -13.79 -2.30 -8.86
C MET A 136 -13.07 -2.00 -10.17
N VAL A 137 -13.54 -2.64 -11.23
CA VAL A 137 -13.13 -2.39 -12.61
C VAL A 137 -14.31 -1.90 -13.42
N ARG A 138 -14.04 -1.00 -14.36
CA ARG A 138 -14.95 -0.61 -15.41
C ARG A 138 -14.67 -1.44 -16.65
N THR A 139 -15.73 -2.03 -17.19
CA THR A 139 -15.66 -2.96 -18.30
C THR A 139 -16.56 -2.50 -19.44
N ILE A 140 -16.21 -2.89 -20.67
CA ILE A 140 -16.99 -2.63 -21.88
C ILE A 140 -17.56 -3.97 -22.35
N ALA A 141 -18.87 -4.03 -22.52
CA ALA A 141 -19.55 -5.20 -23.03
C ALA A 141 -19.32 -5.36 -24.54
N MET A 142 -18.98 -6.58 -24.96
CA MET A 142 -18.78 -6.91 -26.37
C MET A 142 -20.10 -7.21 -27.10
N ASP A 143 -21.19 -7.39 -26.35
CA ASP A 143 -22.54 -7.62 -26.85
C ASP A 143 -23.56 -6.87 -25.96
N GLY A 144 -24.84 -6.97 -26.29
CA GLY A 144 -25.92 -6.34 -25.53
C GLY A 144 -25.93 -6.77 -24.05
N THR A 145 -26.08 -5.78 -23.16
CA THR A 145 -26.17 -5.97 -21.70
C THR A 145 -27.61 -6.16 -21.21
N GLU A 146 -28.50 -6.64 -22.08
CA GLU A 146 -29.91 -6.85 -21.75
C GLU A 146 -30.05 -8.00 -20.75
N GLY A 147 -30.86 -7.79 -19.72
CA GLY A 147 -31.08 -8.78 -18.66
C GLY A 147 -29.94 -8.92 -17.65
N LEU A 148 -28.88 -8.12 -17.73
CA LEU A 148 -27.82 -8.11 -16.71
C LEU A 148 -28.35 -7.54 -15.39
N VAL A 149 -28.13 -8.26 -14.29
CA VAL A 149 -28.60 -7.84 -12.96
C VAL A 149 -27.42 -7.58 -12.04
N ARG A 150 -27.56 -6.59 -11.14
CA ARG A 150 -26.57 -6.33 -10.09
C ARG A 150 -26.41 -7.57 -9.19
N GLY A 151 -25.18 -7.87 -8.80
CA GLY A 151 -24.82 -9.07 -8.05
C GLY A 151 -24.54 -10.29 -8.93
N GLN A 152 -24.87 -10.25 -10.24
CA GLN A 152 -24.57 -11.35 -11.16
C GLN A 152 -23.07 -11.63 -11.17
N ARG A 153 -22.75 -12.93 -11.23
CA ARG A 153 -21.38 -13.43 -11.13
C ARG A 153 -20.65 -13.24 -12.45
N VAL A 154 -19.40 -12.83 -12.36
CA VAL A 154 -18.52 -12.58 -13.50
C VAL A 154 -17.22 -13.33 -13.26
N LEU A 155 -16.84 -14.19 -14.19
CA LEU A 155 -15.60 -14.95 -14.15
C LEU A 155 -14.49 -14.15 -14.83
N ASN A 156 -13.34 -14.03 -14.17
CA ASN A 156 -12.12 -13.55 -14.82
C ASN A 156 -11.46 -14.67 -15.63
N THR A 157 -11.32 -14.50 -16.94
CA THR A 157 -10.65 -15.50 -17.80
C THR A 157 -9.14 -15.50 -17.62
N GLY A 158 -8.59 -14.40 -17.12
CA GLY A 158 -7.16 -14.21 -16.95
C GLY A 158 -6.38 -13.96 -18.25
N SER A 159 -7.08 -13.73 -19.37
CA SER A 159 -6.44 -13.41 -20.64
C SER A 159 -7.22 -12.33 -21.37
N PRO A 160 -6.59 -11.59 -22.30
CA PRO A 160 -7.34 -10.78 -23.25
C PRO A 160 -8.30 -11.61 -24.10
N ILE A 161 -9.20 -10.92 -24.80
CA ILE A 161 -10.08 -11.54 -25.78
C ILE A 161 -9.22 -12.16 -26.90
N THR A 162 -9.48 -13.43 -27.24
CA THR A 162 -8.81 -14.20 -28.30
C THR A 162 -9.80 -14.69 -29.35
#